data_AF-A0A7V4YQ61-F1
#
_entry.id   AF-A0A7V4YQ61-F1
#
_cell.length_a   1.000
_cell.length_b   1.000
_cell.length_c   1.000
_cell.angle_alpha   90.00
_cell.angle_beta   90.00
_cell.angle_gamma   90.00
#
_symmetry.space_group_name_H-M   'P 1'
#
loop_
_entity.id
_entity.type
_entity.pdbx_description
1 polymer ?
#
loop_
_entity_poly.entity_id
_entity_poly.type
_entity_poly.pdbx_seq_one_letter_code
_entity_poly.pdbx_strand_id
1 'polypeptide(L)'
;MEEMGSTTRKRRREEMVSALSVMVVASLVIGIPLLARIVVRHITIEMRQEITALEIEKNKLVSEMSELELQKAALSRPERIKEIAKKKLGMNEPSEGMIVIIPVLEGSDEK
;
A
#
# COMPACT_ATOMS: atom_id res chain seq x y z
N MET A 1 -18.13 -43.36 67.80
CA MET A 1 -19.05 -42.49 67.01
C MET A 1 -18.33 -41.33 66.32
N GLU A 2 -16.98 -41.28 66.27
CA GLU A 2 -16.23 -40.15 65.67
C GLU A 2 -15.79 -40.36 64.21
N GLU A 3 -15.82 -41.59 63.68
CA GLU A 3 -15.33 -41.86 62.32
C GLU A 3 -16.28 -41.42 61.20
N MET A 4 -17.53 -41.06 61.53
CA MET A 4 -18.57 -40.76 60.53
C MET A 4 -18.53 -39.30 60.02
N GLY A 5 -17.75 -38.42 60.67
CA GLY A 5 -17.64 -36.99 60.32
C GLY A 5 -16.41 -36.59 59.48
N SER A 6 -15.38 -37.45 59.40
CA SER A 6 -14.12 -37.11 58.72
C SER A 6 -14.14 -37.39 57.21
N THR A 7 -14.97 -38.35 56.77
CA THR A 7 -15.10 -38.76 55.36
C THR A 7 -15.91 -37.77 54.52
N THR A 8 -16.93 -37.13 55.10
CA THR A 8 -17.76 -36.12 54.42
C THR A 8 -17.01 -34.81 54.15
N ARG A 9 -16.10 -34.40 55.04
CA ARG A 9 -15.32 -33.16 54.90
C ARG A 9 -14.26 -33.25 53.80
N LYS A 10 -13.69 -34.44 53.58
CA LYS A 10 -12.65 -34.69 52.56
C LYS A 10 -13.23 -34.66 51.14
N ARG A 11 -14.38 -35.31 50.93
CA ARG A 11 -15.10 -35.34 49.64
C ARG A 11 -15.55 -33.96 49.18
N ARG A 12 -16.08 -33.13 50.10
CA ARG A 12 -16.48 -31.75 49.79
C ARG A 12 -15.31 -30.86 49.35
N ARG A 13 -14.10 -31.11 49.88
CA ARG A 13 -12.90 -30.36 49.52
C ARG A 13 -12.39 -30.72 48.12
N GLU A 14 -12.48 -32.00 47.74
CA GLU A 14 -12.13 -32.47 46.39
C GLU A 14 -13.10 -31.94 45.33
N GLU A 15 -14.41 -31.94 45.62
CA GLU A 15 -15.43 -31.34 44.75
C GLU A 15 -15.22 -29.82 44.56
N MET A 16 -14.89 -29.09 45.64
CA MET A 16 -14.57 -27.67 45.54
C MET A 16 -13.30 -27.40 44.72
N VAL A 17 -12.25 -28.22 44.87
CA VAL A 17 -11.01 -28.07 44.09
C VAL A 17 -11.27 -28.38 42.61
N SER A 18 -12.09 -29.40 42.31
CA SER A 18 -12.50 -29.72 40.93
C SER A 18 -13.39 -28.62 40.32
N ALA A 19 -14.30 -28.03 41.08
CA ALA A 19 -15.12 -26.92 40.60
C ALA A 19 -14.27 -25.68 40.32
N LEU A 20 -13.29 -25.39 41.19
CA LEU A 20 -12.36 -24.27 41.02
C LEU A 20 -11.48 -24.46 39.78
N SER A 21 -10.95 -25.66 39.55
CA SER A 21 -10.12 -25.94 38.37
C SER A 21 -10.92 -25.81 37.07
N VAL A 22 -12.16 -26.29 37.03
CA VAL A 22 -13.06 -26.12 35.88
C VAL A 22 -13.36 -24.64 35.63
N MET A 23 -13.61 -23.84 36.68
CA MET A 23 -13.81 -22.39 36.54
C MET A 23 -12.57 -21.68 35.99
N VAL A 24 -11.38 -22.04 36.45
CA VAL A 24 -10.12 -21.46 35.96
C VAL A 24 -9.91 -21.80 34.48
N VAL A 25 -10.14 -23.06 34.09
CA VAL A 25 -10.03 -23.47 32.68
C VAL A 25 -11.06 -22.75 31.83
N ALA A 26 -12.32 -22.66 32.24
CA ALA A 26 -13.35 -21.92 31.52
C ALA A 26 -13.01 -20.43 31.37
N SER A 27 -12.49 -19.81 32.44
CA SER A 27 -11.98 -18.45 32.45
C SER A 27 -10.86 -18.25 31.43
N LEU A 28 -9.88 -19.16 31.38
CA LEU A 28 -8.76 -19.07 30.43
C LEU A 28 -9.23 -19.27 28.99
N VAL A 29 -10.10 -20.25 28.74
CA VAL A 29 -10.64 -20.56 27.41
C VAL A 29 -11.41 -19.37 26.84
N ILE A 30 -12.07 -18.56 27.67
CA ILE A 30 -12.82 -17.38 27.22
C ILE A 30 -11.94 -16.12 27.25
N GLY A 31 -11.11 -15.95 28.27
CA GLY A 31 -10.31 -14.75 28.49
C GLY A 31 -9.20 -14.58 27.46
N ILE A 32 -8.47 -15.66 27.14
CA ILE A 32 -7.38 -15.63 26.16
C ILE A 32 -7.84 -15.16 24.77
N PRO A 33 -8.90 -15.73 24.15
CA PRO A 33 -9.34 -15.27 22.84
C PRO A 33 -9.90 -13.85 22.84
N LEU A 34 -10.52 -13.40 23.94
CA LEU A 34 -10.97 -12.02 24.05
C LEU A 34 -9.78 -11.03 24.03
N LEU A 35 -8.72 -11.32 24.79
CA LEU A 35 -7.50 -10.51 24.78
C LEU A 35 -6.82 -10.55 23.41
N ALA A 36 -6.69 -11.74 22.80
CA ALA A 36 -6.12 -11.88 21.47
C ALA A 36 -6.91 -11.07 20.43
N ARG A 37 -8.24 -11.05 20.51
CA ARG A 37 -9.10 -10.28 19.60
C ARG A 37 -8.83 -8.78 19.70
N ILE A 38 -8.61 -8.26 20.91
CA ILE A 38 -8.31 -6.84 21.13
C ILE A 38 -6.98 -6.48 20.48
N VAL A 39 -5.93 -7.29 20.71
CA VAL A 39 -4.60 -7.07 20.14
C VAL A 39 -4.64 -7.12 18.61
N VAL A 40 -5.25 -8.17 18.04
CA VAL A 40 -5.38 -8.31 16.58
C VAL A 40 -6.15 -7.13 15.98
N ARG A 41 -7.22 -6.68 16.64
CA ARG A 41 -8.01 -5.54 16.17
C ARG A 41 -7.19 -4.25 16.18
N HIS A 42 -6.39 -4.02 17.21
CA HIS A 42 -5.52 -2.85 17.29
C HIS A 42 -4.49 -2.83 16.15
N ILE A 43 -3.76 -3.93 15.98
CA ILE A 43 -2.78 -4.10 14.90
C ILE A 43 -3.44 -3.92 13.52
N THR A 44 -4.63 -4.49 13.32
CA THR A 44 -5.36 -4.36 12.06
C THR A 44 -5.75 -2.91 11.76
N ILE A 45 -6.09 -2.12 12.78
CA ILE A 45 -6.45 -0.71 12.60
C ILE A 45 -5.23 0.09 12.16
N GLU A 46 -4.09 -0.10 12.83
CA GLU A 46 -2.84 0.58 12.48
C GLU A 46 -2.40 0.25 11.05
N MET A 47 -2.38 -1.05 10.70
CA MET A 47 -2.05 -1.47 9.34
C MET A 47 -3.00 -0.89 8.30
N ARG A 48 -4.31 -0.82 8.59
CA ARG A 48 -5.28 -0.22 7.67
C ARG A 48 -5.04 1.27 7.48
N GLN A 49 -4.66 1.99 8.53
CA GLN A 49 -4.33 3.41 8.43
C GLN A 49 -3.11 3.62 7.55
N GLU A 50 -2.06 2.81 7.73
CA GLU A 50 -0.85 2.87 6.92
C GLU A 50 -1.13 2.55 5.45
N ILE A 51 -1.89 1.49 5.17
CA ILE A 51 -2.32 1.13 3.81
C ILE A 51 -3.11 2.29 3.18
N THR A 52 -4.05 2.88 3.92
CA THR A 52 -4.87 3.98 3.42
C THR A 52 -4.01 5.21 3.10
N ALA A 53 -3.05 5.53 3.96
CA ALA A 53 -2.13 6.65 3.76
C ALA A 53 -1.27 6.44 2.50
N LEU A 54 -0.68 5.25 2.35
CA LEU A 54 0.12 4.87 1.18
C LEU A 54 -0.71 4.88 -0.10
N GLU A 55 -1.97 4.46 -0.04
CA GLU A 55 -2.84 4.45 -1.21
C GLU A 55 -3.22 5.87 -1.66
N ILE A 56 -3.47 6.78 -0.70
CA ILE A 56 -3.69 8.21 -0.98
C ILE A 56 -2.44 8.82 -1.64
N GLU A 57 -1.25 8.55 -1.09
CA GLU A 57 0.01 9.06 -1.63
C GLU A 57 0.28 8.54 -3.05
N LYS A 58 0.09 7.23 -3.26
CA LYS A 58 0.19 6.61 -4.59
C LYS A 58 -0.75 7.28 -5.58
N ASN A 59 -2.02 7.48 -5.22
CA ASN A 59 -3.00 8.10 -6.10
C ASN A 59 -2.64 9.55 -6.43
N LYS A 60 -2.11 10.30 -5.46
CA LYS A 60 -1.60 11.65 -5.68
C LYS A 60 -0.44 11.66 -6.71
N LEU A 61 0.55 10.79 -6.51
CA LEU A 61 1.70 10.68 -7.42
C LEU A 61 1.29 10.27 -8.85
N VAL A 62 0.33 9.35 -8.99
CA VAL A 62 -0.21 8.95 -10.29
C VAL A 62 -0.89 10.13 -10.98
N SER A 63 -1.66 10.93 -10.24
CA SER A 63 -2.30 12.14 -10.77
C SER A 63 -1.26 13.17 -11.24
N GLU A 64 -0.23 13.42 -10.42
CA GLU A 64 0.85 14.34 -10.77
C GLU A 64 1.62 13.87 -12.01
N MET A 65 1.93 12.57 -12.09
CA MET A 65 2.57 11.99 -13.26
C MET A 65 1.72 12.17 -14.52
N SER A 66 0.41 11.89 -14.44
CA SER A 66 -0.50 12.10 -15.57
C SER A 66 -0.55 13.56 -16.00
N GLU A 67 -0.54 14.50 -15.05
CA GLU A 67 -0.52 15.93 -15.36
C GLU A 67 0.78 16.32 -16.07
N LEU A 68 1.93 15.87 -15.55
CA LEU A 68 3.24 16.12 -16.14
C LEU A 68 3.35 15.53 -17.55
N GLU A 69 2.80 14.35 -17.79
CA GLU A 69 2.74 13.74 -19.13
C GLU A 69 1.91 14.57 -20.10
N LEU A 70 0.75 15.08 -19.66
CA LEU A 70 -0.07 15.99 -20.45
C LEU A 70 0.68 17.30 -20.76
N GLN A 71 1.37 17.87 -19.77
CA GLN A 71 2.19 19.07 -19.97
C GLN A 71 3.35 18.80 -20.94
N LYS A 72 4.04 17.67 -20.78
CA LYS A 72 5.12 17.24 -21.68
C LYS A 72 4.59 17.06 -23.09
N ALA A 73 3.46 16.37 -23.27
CA ALA A 73 2.83 16.20 -24.57
C ALA A 73 2.45 17.55 -25.18
N ALA A 74 1.91 18.48 -24.39
CA ALA A 74 1.54 19.82 -24.82
C ALA A 74 2.76 20.70 -25.19
N LEU A 75 3.91 20.50 -24.55
CA LEU A 75 5.18 21.18 -24.87
C LEU A 75 5.91 20.52 -26.04
N SER A 76 5.77 19.21 -26.20
CA SER A 76 6.43 18.43 -27.24
C SER A 76 5.69 18.45 -28.59
N ARG A 77 4.52 19.09 -28.68
CA ARG A 77 3.78 19.21 -29.96
C ARG A 77 4.60 20.06 -30.94
N PRO A 78 5.09 19.47 -32.05
CA PRO A 78 5.89 20.19 -33.05
C PRO A 78 5.21 21.46 -33.57
N GLU A 79 3.89 21.46 -33.64
CA GLU A 79 3.04 22.57 -34.11
C GLU A 79 3.11 23.75 -33.16
N ARG A 80 3.14 23.50 -31.85
CA ARG A 80 3.27 24.55 -30.83
C ARG A 80 4.70 25.07 -30.75
N ILE A 81 5.69 24.20 -30.94
CA ILE A 81 7.10 24.61 -31.12
C ILE A 81 7.22 25.51 -32.37
N LYS A 82 6.62 25.11 -33.49
CA LYS A 82 6.57 25.87 -34.75
C LYS A 82 5.86 27.21 -34.58
N GLU A 83 4.74 27.25 -33.86
CA GLU A 83 4.05 28.51 -33.53
C GLU A 83 4.92 29.42 -32.66
N ILE A 84 5.56 28.91 -31.62
CA ILE A 84 6.43 29.70 -30.74
C ILE A 84 7.65 30.21 -31.52
N ALA A 85 8.25 29.37 -32.37
CA ALA A 85 9.35 29.74 -33.25
C ALA A 85 8.94 30.86 -34.22
N LYS A 86 7.77 30.75 -34.86
CA LYS A 86 7.22 31.78 -35.74
C LYS A 86 6.92 33.09 -34.97
N LYS A 87 6.20 33.01 -33.84
CA LYS A 87 5.68 34.19 -33.12
C LYS A 87 6.71 34.89 -32.26
N LYS A 88 7.57 34.16 -31.54
CA LYS A 88 8.54 34.74 -30.59
C LYS A 88 9.94 34.88 -31.15
N LEU A 89 10.35 33.99 -32.05
CA LEU A 89 11.69 33.97 -32.61
C LEU A 89 11.74 34.49 -34.04
N GLY A 90 10.59 34.85 -34.63
CA GLY A 90 10.51 35.36 -36.00
C GLY A 90 10.94 34.35 -37.06
N MET A 91 11.00 33.05 -36.70
CA MET A 91 11.45 32.01 -37.63
C MET A 91 10.40 31.78 -38.70
N ASN A 92 10.81 31.75 -39.97
CA ASN A 92 9.93 31.43 -41.09
C ASN A 92 10.23 30.03 -41.63
N GLU A 93 9.29 29.46 -42.39
CA GLU A 93 9.57 28.23 -43.12
C GLU A 93 10.68 28.48 -44.15
N PRO A 94 11.64 27.55 -44.28
CA PRO A 94 12.69 27.66 -45.28
C PRO A 94 12.09 27.66 -46.68
N SER A 95 12.58 28.53 -47.56
CA SER A 95 12.16 28.58 -48.96
C SER A 95 12.68 27.37 -49.74
N GLU A 96 12.00 27.02 -50.84
CA GLU A 96 12.46 25.99 -51.78
C GLU A 96 13.89 26.34 -52.24
N GLY A 97 14.84 25.45 -51.92
CA GLY A 97 16.29 25.65 -52.16
C GLY A 97 17.16 25.76 -50.89
N MET A 98 16.57 25.96 -49.70
CA MET A 98 17.31 25.94 -48.42
C MET A 98 17.33 24.55 -47.74
N ILE A 99 16.62 23.57 -48.30
CA ILE A 99 16.54 22.21 -47.76
C ILE A 99 17.61 21.35 -48.43
N VAL A 100 18.58 20.88 -47.66
CA VAL A 100 19.59 19.91 -48.11
C VAL A 100 19.23 18.55 -47.51
N ILE A 101 18.83 17.61 -48.37
CA ILE A 101 18.61 16.22 -47.97
C ILE A 101 19.96 15.52 -48.02
N ILE A 102 20.52 15.22 -46.85
CA ILE A 102 21.76 14.46 -46.75
C ILE A 102 21.39 12.97 -46.87
N PRO A 103 21.85 12.25 -47.91
CA PRO A 103 21.64 10.81 -47.99
C PRO A 103 22.42 10.14 -46.85
N VAL A 104 21.73 9.28 -46.09
CA VAL A 104 22.39 8.40 -45.12
C VAL A 104 23.20 7.41 -45.95
N LEU A 105 24.51 7.63 -46.04
CA LEU A 105 25.44 6.62 -46.52
C LEU A 105 25.39 5.50 -45.48
N GLU A 106 24.65 4.43 -45.78
CA GLU A 106 24.82 3.15 -45.10
C GLU A 106 26.32 2.85 -45.12
N GLY A 107 26.90 2.74 -43.93
CA GLY A 107 28.30 2.41 -43.76
C GLY A 107 28.61 1.19 -44.60
N SER A 108 29.58 1.36 -45.47
CA SER A 108 30.44 0.28 -45.91
C SER A 108 30.83 -0.55 -44.69
N ASP A 109 30.25 -1.73 -44.56
CA ASP A 109 30.89 -2.84 -43.86
C ASP A 109 32.26 -3.03 -44.52
N GLU A 110 33.27 -2.38 -43.95
CA GLU A 110 34.67 -2.70 -44.24
C GLU A 110 34.92 -4.11 -43.69
N LYS A 111 35.35 -4.97 -44.60
CA LYS A 111 35.78 -6.35 -44.40
C LYS A 111 36.91 -6.49 -43.39
#